data_AF-A0A7D5SCX7-F1
#
_entry.id   AF-A0A7D5SCX7-F1
#
_cell.length_a   1.000
_cell.length_b   1.000
_cell.length_c   1.000
_cell.angle_alpha   90.00
_cell.angle_beta   90.00
_cell.angle_gamma   90.00
#
_symmetry.space_group_name_H-M   'P 1'
#
loop_
_entity.id
_entity.type
_entity.pdbx_description
1 polymer ?
#
loop_
_entity_poly.entity_id
_entity_poly.type
_entity_poly.pdbx_seq_one_letter_code
_entity_poly.pdbx_strand_id
1 'polypeptide(L)'
;MMNDAEPDDQEHADDIVEVVAYEAPMPPTAKDFLPWHRPRKQYVRHHQWCHEIARMISDTPPAGGVLKYLGLPGVDLLDLRHFHAAVCQDKSVDLRFLGFNSSARPASKANTELNVSLDEVRRLPRVDPLSDVIGDNFARVANQDSIAFRKARELGPYDVINLDLCDGFGAQAPGALDNSYYEAVRSLMALQARTMNPWLLLLTTRADKPNVNDEVLQVLLRKYISNLADCAPFREASRDFFDIETADALNAAADTPTGLLPVFLTGLCKWFVAMALEHQPPTTVELRSVFGYRVDTSAQHEDLISLALKFTPTFVPAGDPMGLANHPVAAPDEGTLATRALKRVAKRIDADKKLAEDGELHQRMIDATAHLLGLARYDVAAYKVWLQTA
;
A
#
# COMPACT_ATOMS: atom_id res chain seq x y z
N MET A 1 69.54 41.69 40.24
CA MET A 1 68.33 42.42 39.82
C MET A 1 67.78 41.60 38.65
N MET A 2 67.08 40.47 38.85
CA MET A 2 65.71 40.34 39.35
C MET A 2 64.85 41.53 38.94
N ASN A 3 64.12 41.36 37.85
CA ASN A 3 62.83 41.95 37.62
C ASN A 3 61.98 40.92 36.87
N ASP A 4 60.90 40.54 37.54
CA ASP A 4 59.90 39.57 37.14
C ASP A 4 59.10 40.05 35.93
N ALA A 5 58.81 39.13 35.02
CA ALA A 5 57.73 39.27 34.05
C ALA A 5 56.89 37.99 34.18
N GLU A 6 55.71 38.15 34.79
CA GLU A 6 54.67 37.13 34.92
C GLU A 6 54.20 36.66 33.53
N PRO A 7 53.87 35.37 33.35
CA PRO A 7 53.14 34.93 32.17
C PRO A 7 51.66 35.32 32.33
N ASP A 8 51.16 36.05 31.34
CA ASP A 8 49.76 36.43 31.19
C ASP A 8 48.91 35.19 30.92
N ASP A 9 48.32 34.63 31.98
CA ASP A 9 47.19 33.71 31.92
C ASP A 9 45.94 34.52 31.53
N GLN A 10 45.73 34.71 30.22
CA GLN A 10 44.45 35.20 29.68
C GLN A 10 43.85 34.15 28.72
N GLU A 11 42.96 33.36 29.31
CA GLU A 11 41.66 32.93 28.76
C GLU A 11 41.51 33.00 27.23
N HIS A 12 41.98 31.96 26.54
CA HIS A 12 41.50 31.63 25.19
C HIS A 12 40.34 30.63 25.30
N ALA A 13 39.16 31.09 25.71
CA ALA A 13 37.98 30.23 25.76
C ALA A 13 36.64 30.92 25.42
N ASP A 14 36.64 32.10 24.78
CA ASP A 14 35.42 32.90 24.56
C ASP A 14 35.03 33.13 23.09
N ASP A 15 35.46 32.27 22.17
CA ASP A 15 35.05 32.36 20.74
C ASP A 15 34.32 31.09 20.25
N ILE A 16 33.45 30.53 21.11
CA ILE A 16 32.43 29.59 20.65
C ILE A 16 31.29 30.40 20.05
N VAL A 17 31.34 30.58 18.74
CA VAL A 17 30.26 31.15 17.93
C VAL A 17 28.96 30.42 18.29
N GLU A 18 28.03 31.16 18.88
CA GLU A 18 26.65 30.73 19.12
C GLU A 18 26.10 30.21 17.79
N VAL A 19 25.89 28.89 17.69
CA VAL A 19 25.26 28.28 16.52
C VAL A 19 23.81 28.74 16.54
N VAL A 20 23.55 29.90 15.92
CA VAL A 20 22.21 30.37 15.64
C VAL A 20 21.57 29.27 14.81
N ALA A 21 20.65 28.53 15.43
CA ALA A 21 19.84 27.55 14.74
C ALA A 21 19.12 28.29 13.61
N TYR A 22 19.59 28.09 12.38
CA TYR A 22 18.94 28.62 11.19
C TYR A 22 17.62 27.87 11.03
N GLU A 23 16.55 28.39 11.63
CA GLU A 23 15.20 28.02 11.28
C GLU A 23 14.89 28.66 9.93
N ALA A 24 15.02 27.86 8.87
CA ALA A 24 14.57 28.27 7.55
C ALA A 24 13.11 28.74 7.66
N PRO A 25 12.76 29.95 7.18
CA PRO A 25 11.40 30.43 7.25
C PRO A 25 10.48 29.42 6.55
N MET A 26 9.43 28.99 7.26
CA MET A 26 8.41 28.10 6.71
C MET A 26 7.88 28.70 5.40
N PRO A 27 7.81 27.92 4.30
CA PRO A 27 7.35 28.42 3.03
C PRO A 27 5.97 29.11 3.21
N PRO A 28 5.80 30.36 2.76
CA PRO A 28 4.65 31.19 3.11
C PRO A 28 3.35 30.82 2.37
N THR A 29 3.32 29.73 1.60
CA THR A 29 2.10 29.32 0.89
C THR A 29 1.35 28.28 1.71
N ALA A 30 0.18 28.66 2.21
CA ALA A 30 -0.82 27.73 2.74
C ALA A 30 -0.98 26.56 1.75
N LYS A 31 -0.85 25.33 2.25
CA LYS A 31 -1.00 24.13 1.44
C LYS A 31 -2.49 23.82 1.25
N ASP A 32 -2.87 23.46 0.04
CA ASP A 32 -4.24 23.08 -0.29
C ASP A 32 -4.60 21.72 0.34
N PHE A 33 -5.81 21.62 0.88
CA PHE A 33 -6.36 20.35 1.34
C PHE A 33 -6.92 19.54 0.17
N LEU A 34 -6.62 18.24 0.16
CA LEU A 34 -6.94 17.34 -0.94
C LEU A 34 -7.90 16.25 -0.46
N PRO A 35 -8.66 15.58 -1.35
CA PRO A 35 -9.67 14.60 -0.95
C PRO A 35 -9.15 13.46 -0.04
N TRP A 36 -7.88 13.06 -0.20
CA TRP A 36 -7.24 12.04 0.65
C TRP A 36 -6.83 12.53 2.05
N HIS A 37 -7.05 13.81 2.36
CA HIS A 37 -6.98 14.38 3.72
C HIS A 37 -8.30 14.22 4.48
N ARG A 38 -9.34 13.61 3.90
CA ARG A 38 -10.58 13.34 4.64
C ARG A 38 -10.41 12.18 5.64
N PRO A 39 -11.18 12.17 6.75
CA PRO A 39 -11.08 11.17 7.82
C PRO A 39 -11.20 9.71 7.36
N ARG A 40 -11.98 9.45 6.30
CA ARG A 40 -12.13 8.11 5.69
C ARG A 40 -10.80 7.47 5.28
N LYS A 41 -9.83 8.23 4.74
CA LYS A 41 -8.51 7.71 4.38
C LYS A 41 -7.70 7.38 5.63
N GLN A 42 -7.81 8.21 6.67
CA GLN A 42 -7.15 7.95 7.95
C GLN A 42 -7.72 6.71 8.64
N TYR A 43 -9.02 6.46 8.52
CA TYR A 43 -9.64 5.23 8.99
C TYR A 43 -9.02 3.99 8.32
N VAL A 44 -8.86 4.00 6.99
CA VAL A 44 -8.20 2.91 6.26
C VAL A 44 -6.73 2.76 6.68
N ARG A 45 -5.96 3.86 6.75
CA ARG A 45 -4.57 3.85 7.22
C ARG A 45 -4.42 3.18 8.58
N HIS A 46 -5.27 3.56 9.53
CA HIS A 46 -5.15 3.11 10.90
C HIS A 46 -5.73 1.70 11.13
N HIS A 47 -6.97 1.48 10.71
CA HIS A 47 -7.72 0.27 11.03
C HIS A 47 -7.47 -0.89 10.07
N GLN A 48 -6.94 -0.63 8.87
CA GLN A 48 -6.54 -1.67 7.93
C GLN A 48 -5.03 -1.76 7.82
N TRP A 49 -4.37 -0.71 7.31
CA TRP A 49 -2.95 -0.81 6.95
C TRP A 49 -2.06 -1.00 8.17
N CYS A 50 -2.11 -0.10 9.17
CA CYS A 50 -1.35 -0.26 10.41
C CYS A 50 -1.72 -1.55 11.13
N HIS A 51 -3.00 -1.91 11.17
CA HIS A 51 -3.46 -3.14 11.82
C HIS A 51 -2.82 -4.40 11.21
N GLU A 52 -2.88 -4.54 9.88
CA GLU A 52 -2.32 -5.73 9.20
C GLU A 52 -0.79 -5.74 9.27
N ILE A 53 -0.13 -4.58 9.14
CA ILE A 53 1.33 -4.48 9.28
C ILE A 53 1.76 -4.87 10.70
N ALA A 54 1.14 -4.28 11.74
CA ALA A 54 1.48 -4.58 13.14
C ALA A 54 1.21 -6.04 13.49
N ARG A 55 0.14 -6.61 12.95
CA ARG A 55 -0.17 -8.03 13.10
C ARG A 55 0.88 -8.91 12.41
N MET A 56 1.26 -8.60 11.17
CA MET A 56 2.31 -9.33 10.47
C MET A 56 3.64 -9.30 11.23
N ILE A 57 4.06 -8.13 11.73
CA ILE A 57 5.29 -8.01 12.54
C ILE A 57 5.20 -8.85 13.81
N SER A 58 4.03 -8.90 14.45
CA SER A 58 3.84 -9.70 15.67
C SER A 58 3.85 -11.20 15.38
N ASP A 59 3.26 -11.63 14.26
CA ASP A 59 3.21 -13.04 13.84
C ASP A 59 4.55 -13.51 13.25
N THR A 60 5.26 -12.65 12.54
CA THR A 60 6.52 -12.93 11.86
C THR A 60 7.38 -11.67 11.83
N PRO A 61 8.23 -11.46 12.86
CA PRO A 61 9.08 -10.30 12.93
C PRO A 61 9.99 -10.15 11.71
N PRO A 62 10.22 -8.93 11.21
CA PRO A 62 11.07 -8.72 10.05
C PRO A 62 12.51 -9.16 10.33
N ALA A 63 13.16 -9.72 9.31
CA ALA A 63 14.53 -10.19 9.43
C ALA A 63 15.47 -9.02 9.80
N GLY A 64 16.28 -9.21 10.84
CA GLY A 64 17.19 -8.18 11.34
C GLY A 64 16.48 -6.98 11.99
N GLY A 65 15.18 -7.07 12.29
CA GLY A 65 14.42 -5.99 12.92
C GLY A 65 14.09 -4.82 12.01
N VAL A 66 14.29 -4.95 10.69
CA VAL A 66 14.05 -3.89 9.70
C VAL A 66 12.84 -4.23 8.84
N LEU A 67 11.75 -3.48 9.02
CA LEU A 67 10.57 -3.54 8.16
C LEU A 67 10.89 -2.88 6.81
N LYS A 68 10.94 -3.69 5.75
CA LYS A 68 11.14 -3.23 4.37
C LYS A 68 9.80 -2.91 3.71
N TYR A 69 9.60 -1.65 3.36
CA TYR A 69 8.38 -1.13 2.76
C TYR A 69 8.62 -0.65 1.33
N LEU A 70 7.71 -0.95 0.41
CA LEU A 70 7.63 -0.31 -0.91
C LEU A 70 6.26 0.36 -1.04
N GLY A 71 6.19 1.57 -1.58
CA GLY A 71 4.88 2.15 -1.89
C GLY A 71 4.87 3.37 -2.79
N LEU A 72 3.70 4.00 -2.88
CA LEU A 72 3.43 5.16 -3.76
C LEU A 72 3.12 6.41 -2.94
N PRO A 73 4.07 6.93 -2.13
CA PRO A 73 3.76 8.00 -1.21
C PRO A 73 3.54 9.33 -1.93
N GLY A 74 2.54 10.10 -1.47
CA GLY A 74 2.38 11.51 -1.83
C GLY A 74 3.54 12.38 -1.33
N VAL A 75 3.59 13.65 -1.74
CA VAL A 75 4.72 14.57 -1.45
C VAL A 75 4.96 14.79 0.06
N ASP A 76 3.93 14.61 0.89
CA ASP A 76 4.00 14.83 2.33
C ASP A 76 4.40 13.58 3.13
N LEU A 77 4.48 12.41 2.48
CA LEU A 77 4.81 11.11 3.09
C LEU A 77 3.91 10.74 4.28
N LEU A 78 2.63 11.16 4.27
CA LEU A 78 1.70 10.98 5.39
C LEU A 78 1.58 9.52 5.84
N ASP A 79 1.51 8.58 4.89
CA ASP A 79 1.40 7.15 5.19
C ASP A 79 2.63 6.66 5.98
N LEU A 80 3.84 7.03 5.54
CA LEU A 80 5.09 6.63 6.18
C LEU A 80 5.23 7.23 7.59
N ARG A 81 4.86 8.51 7.76
CA ARG A 81 4.81 9.16 9.08
C ARG A 81 3.85 8.43 10.02
N HIS A 82 2.68 8.03 9.52
CA HIS A 82 1.70 7.32 10.32
C HIS A 82 2.17 5.89 10.68
N PHE A 83 2.73 5.14 9.72
CA PHE A 83 3.27 3.79 9.98
C PHE A 83 4.45 3.83 10.94
N HIS A 84 5.31 4.83 10.83
CA HIS A 84 6.41 5.03 11.75
C HIS A 84 5.90 5.19 13.18
N ALA A 85 4.99 6.14 13.41
CA ALA A 85 4.47 6.44 14.75
C ALA A 85 3.59 5.30 15.31
N ALA A 86 2.67 4.77 14.50
CA ALA A 86 1.67 3.82 14.96
C ALA A 86 2.16 2.37 15.02
N VAL A 87 3.24 2.02 14.31
CA VAL A 87 3.73 0.64 14.21
C VAL A 87 5.20 0.53 14.56
N CYS A 88 6.08 1.29 13.90
CA CYS A 88 7.53 1.07 14.02
C CYS A 88 8.05 1.46 15.41
N GLN A 89 7.56 2.58 15.96
CA GLN A 89 7.88 3.00 17.32
C GLN A 89 7.35 2.01 18.36
N ASP A 90 6.08 1.63 18.27
CA ASP A 90 5.44 0.68 19.20
C ASP A 90 6.14 -0.70 19.20
N LYS A 91 6.44 -1.23 18.01
CA LYS A 91 7.07 -2.55 17.83
C LYS A 91 8.59 -2.53 17.91
N SER A 92 9.20 -1.35 18.09
CA SER A 92 10.65 -1.18 18.12
C SER A 92 11.37 -1.78 16.91
N VAL A 93 10.77 -1.65 15.73
CA VAL A 93 11.36 -2.07 14.44
C VAL A 93 11.83 -0.86 13.66
N ASP A 94 12.90 -1.03 12.90
CA ASP A 94 13.42 0.00 12.02
C ASP A 94 12.65 -0.02 10.69
N LEU A 95 12.39 1.15 10.11
CA LEU A 95 11.68 1.31 8.85
C LEU A 95 12.67 1.61 7.72
N ARG A 96 12.72 0.75 6.71
CA ARG A 96 13.41 1.01 5.44
C ARG A 96 12.39 1.07 4.32
N PHE A 97 12.25 2.20 3.63
CA PHE A 97 11.26 2.35 2.57
C PHE A 97 11.83 2.68 1.19
N LEU A 98 11.16 2.22 0.14
CA LEU A 98 11.32 2.70 -1.23
C LEU A 98 9.99 3.25 -1.74
N GLY A 99 9.95 4.54 -2.09
CA GLY A 99 8.78 5.19 -2.67
C GLY A 99 8.94 5.46 -4.17
N PHE A 100 7.81 5.49 -4.89
CA PHE A 100 7.72 6.05 -6.25
C PHE A 100 6.70 7.18 -6.28
N ASN A 101 7.10 8.33 -6.84
CA ASN A 101 6.20 9.49 -6.97
C ASN A 101 6.41 10.19 -8.32
N SER A 102 5.50 9.96 -9.27
CA SER A 102 5.56 10.51 -10.62
C SER A 102 5.32 12.03 -10.71
N SER A 103 4.74 12.64 -9.66
CA SER A 103 4.48 14.08 -9.58
C SER A 103 5.73 14.88 -9.18
N ALA A 104 6.71 14.24 -8.54
CA ALA A 104 7.96 14.85 -8.09
C ALA A 104 9.03 14.88 -9.19
N ARG A 105 8.68 15.47 -10.35
CA ARG A 105 9.66 15.69 -11.43
C ARG A 105 10.74 16.68 -11.00
N PRO A 106 12.00 16.54 -11.46
CA PRO A 106 13.06 17.50 -11.16
C PRO A 106 12.62 18.95 -11.44
N ALA A 107 12.97 19.85 -10.52
CA ALA A 107 12.62 21.29 -10.54
C ALA A 107 11.14 21.66 -10.33
N SER A 108 10.24 20.73 -10.01
CA SER A 108 8.86 21.06 -9.63
C SER A 108 8.74 21.48 -8.16
N LYS A 109 7.71 22.27 -7.81
CA LYS A 109 7.37 22.57 -6.40
C LYS A 109 7.13 21.29 -5.59
N ALA A 110 6.48 20.30 -6.23
CA ALA A 110 6.23 18.99 -5.64
C ALA A 110 7.52 18.23 -5.30
N ASN A 111 8.58 18.37 -6.12
CA ASN A 111 9.88 17.77 -5.84
C ASN A 111 10.60 18.46 -4.68
N THR A 112 10.54 19.79 -4.60
CA THR A 112 11.07 20.52 -3.42
C THR A 112 10.36 20.08 -2.14
N GLU A 113 9.02 20.02 -2.18
CA GLU A 113 8.21 19.59 -1.04
C GLU A 113 8.48 18.15 -0.62
N LEU A 114 8.61 17.24 -1.61
CA LEU A 114 8.97 15.85 -1.37
C LEU A 114 10.34 15.74 -0.72
N ASN A 115 11.34 16.50 -1.20
CA ASN A 115 12.69 16.46 -0.63
C ASN A 115 12.73 16.92 0.82
N VAL A 116 11.98 17.98 1.16
CA VAL A 116 11.84 18.45 2.56
C VAL A 116 11.18 17.37 3.40
N SER A 117 10.05 16.80 2.94
CA SER A 117 9.36 15.73 3.67
C SER A 117 10.21 14.48 3.84
N LEU A 118 11.00 14.11 2.83
CA LEU A 118 11.89 12.95 2.85
C LEU A 118 13.03 13.14 3.85
N ASP A 119 13.66 14.32 3.87
CA ASP A 119 14.71 14.66 4.83
C ASP A 119 14.19 14.60 6.27
N GLU A 120 13.01 15.17 6.54
CA GLU A 120 12.37 15.09 7.86
C GLU A 120 12.05 13.66 8.27
N VAL A 121 11.46 12.86 7.37
CA VAL A 121 11.12 11.46 7.67
C VAL A 121 12.38 10.63 7.90
N ARG A 122 13.45 10.84 7.13
CA ARG A 122 14.75 10.15 7.34
C ARG A 122 15.41 10.49 8.67
N ARG A 123 15.14 11.67 9.23
CA ARG A 123 15.65 12.08 10.55
C ARG A 123 14.87 11.50 11.71
N LEU A 124 13.69 10.92 11.46
CA LEU A 124 12.95 10.25 12.52
C LEU A 124 13.77 9.08 13.08
N PRO A 125 13.71 8.82 14.39
CA PRO A 125 14.42 7.70 14.99
C PRO A 125 13.95 6.39 14.35
N ARG A 126 14.86 5.43 14.14
CA ARG A 126 14.56 4.12 13.54
C ARG A 126 14.11 4.18 12.07
N VAL A 127 14.37 5.27 11.35
CA VAL A 127 14.27 5.26 9.89
C VAL A 127 15.65 5.02 9.29
N ASP A 128 15.73 4.01 8.43
CA ASP A 128 16.99 3.62 7.80
C ASP A 128 17.44 4.69 6.79
N PRO A 129 18.71 5.13 6.82
CA PRO A 129 19.24 6.13 5.88
C PRO A 129 19.13 5.72 4.40
N LEU A 130 19.08 4.42 4.10
CA LEU A 130 18.87 3.90 2.74
C LEU A 130 17.44 4.09 2.22
N SER A 131 16.49 4.50 3.08
CA SER A 131 15.11 4.75 2.68
C SER A 131 15.04 5.87 1.66
N ASP A 132 14.33 5.75 0.55
CA ASP A 132 14.37 6.75 -0.52
C ASP A 132 13.02 6.86 -1.26
N VAL A 133 12.82 7.97 -1.99
CA VAL A 133 11.68 8.14 -2.89
C VAL A 133 12.18 8.57 -4.26
N ILE A 134 11.86 7.76 -5.27
CA ILE A 134 12.24 8.01 -6.65
C ILE A 134 11.12 8.81 -7.33
N GLY A 135 11.48 9.95 -7.93
CA GLY A 135 10.63 10.77 -8.78
C GLY A 135 10.33 10.13 -10.15
N ASP A 136 9.84 8.90 -10.18
CA ASP A 136 9.54 8.13 -11.40
C ASP A 136 8.18 7.41 -11.28
N ASN A 137 7.64 6.94 -12.39
CA ASN A 137 6.44 6.13 -12.42
C ASN A 137 6.75 4.71 -11.93
N PHE A 138 5.99 4.22 -10.94
CA PHE A 138 6.08 2.84 -10.46
C PHE A 138 6.04 1.80 -11.58
N ALA A 139 5.26 2.05 -12.63
CA ALA A 139 5.10 1.09 -13.71
C ALA A 139 6.44 0.74 -14.40
N ARG A 140 7.45 1.63 -14.30
CA ARG A 140 8.83 1.40 -14.77
C ARG A 140 9.52 0.20 -14.11
N VAL A 141 9.05 -0.28 -12.95
CA VAL A 141 9.52 -1.53 -12.33
C VAL A 141 9.33 -2.73 -13.26
N ALA A 142 8.44 -2.66 -14.25
CA ALA A 142 8.33 -3.65 -15.32
C ALA A 142 9.59 -3.76 -16.20
N ASN A 143 10.30 -2.65 -16.42
CA ASN A 143 11.48 -2.62 -17.27
C ASN A 143 12.75 -2.92 -16.44
N GLN A 144 13.40 -4.05 -16.77
CA GLN A 144 14.58 -4.56 -16.05
C GLN A 144 15.81 -3.64 -16.13
N ASP A 145 15.89 -2.79 -17.16
CA ASP A 145 16.99 -1.83 -17.34
C ASP A 145 16.73 -0.50 -16.64
N SER A 146 15.51 -0.28 -16.13
CA SER A 146 15.14 0.96 -15.46
C SER A 146 15.85 1.15 -14.12
N ILE A 147 16.02 2.41 -13.71
CA ILE A 147 16.47 2.74 -12.35
C ILE A 147 15.48 2.20 -11.32
N ALA A 148 14.17 2.31 -11.61
CA ALA A 148 13.10 1.83 -10.75
C ALA A 148 13.24 0.33 -10.43
N PHE A 149 13.44 -0.52 -11.43
CA PHE A 149 13.63 -1.95 -11.21
C PHE A 149 14.94 -2.24 -10.48
N ARG A 150 16.05 -1.61 -10.87
CA ARG A 150 17.34 -1.81 -10.20
C ARG A 150 17.26 -1.50 -8.71
N LYS A 151 16.64 -0.37 -8.34
CA LYS A 151 16.43 0.03 -6.94
C LYS A 151 15.44 -0.89 -6.22
N ALA A 152 14.34 -1.26 -6.88
CA ALA A 152 13.37 -2.20 -6.33
C ALA A 152 14.02 -3.55 -5.99
N ARG A 153 14.89 -4.05 -6.87
CA ARG A 153 15.66 -5.29 -6.69
C ARG A 153 16.75 -5.19 -5.62
N GLU A 154 17.43 -4.04 -5.53
CA GLU A 154 18.51 -3.79 -4.57
C GLU A 154 18.01 -3.78 -3.12
N LEU A 155 16.87 -3.13 -2.88
CA LEU A 155 16.32 -2.95 -1.53
C LEU A 155 15.37 -4.09 -1.10
N GLY A 156 14.74 -4.76 -2.08
CA GLY A 156 13.83 -5.87 -1.85
C GLY A 156 14.52 -7.17 -1.40
N PRO A 157 13.77 -8.28 -1.23
CA PRO A 157 12.30 -8.31 -1.19
C PRO A 157 11.75 -7.49 -0.02
N TYR A 158 10.48 -7.12 -0.09
CA TYR A 158 9.78 -6.25 0.84
C TYR A 158 8.84 -7.05 1.75
N ASP A 159 8.67 -6.58 2.98
CA ASP A 159 7.69 -7.13 3.92
C ASP A 159 6.30 -6.53 3.66
N VAL A 160 6.25 -5.27 3.22
CA VAL A 160 5.00 -4.56 2.90
C VAL A 160 5.16 -3.86 1.55
N ILE A 161 4.22 -4.09 0.65
CA ILE A 161 4.06 -3.38 -0.60
C ILE A 161 2.70 -2.65 -0.55
N ASN A 162 2.69 -1.33 -0.64
CA ASN A 162 1.48 -0.51 -0.60
C ASN A 162 1.30 0.29 -1.89
N LEU A 163 0.38 -0.16 -2.74
CA LEU A 163 0.09 0.43 -4.04
C LEU A 163 -1.23 1.21 -3.97
N ASP A 164 -1.12 2.53 -3.82
CA ASP A 164 -2.27 3.44 -3.80
C ASP A 164 -2.63 3.94 -5.22
N LEU A 165 -3.18 3.05 -6.04
CA LEU A 165 -3.50 3.27 -7.46
C LEU A 165 -4.90 3.86 -7.63
N CYS A 166 -5.06 5.11 -7.17
CA CYS A 166 -6.33 5.84 -7.18
C CYS A 166 -6.88 6.15 -8.58
N ASP A 167 -6.07 6.00 -9.64
CA ASP A 167 -6.46 6.11 -11.04
C ASP A 167 -7.04 4.80 -11.63
N GLY A 168 -7.10 3.74 -10.81
CA GLY A 168 -7.70 2.47 -11.19
C GLY A 168 -6.68 1.46 -11.71
N PHE A 169 -6.45 0.41 -10.93
CA PHE A 169 -5.62 -0.74 -11.33
C PHE A 169 -6.11 -1.38 -12.62
N GLY A 170 -7.43 -1.45 -12.80
CA GLY A 170 -8.09 -2.04 -13.98
C GLY A 170 -8.26 -1.09 -15.16
N ALA A 171 -7.81 0.17 -15.08
CA ALA A 171 -8.13 1.19 -16.09
C ALA A 171 -7.38 1.00 -17.42
N GLN A 172 -6.21 0.35 -17.39
CA GLN A 172 -5.36 0.12 -18.55
C GLN A 172 -5.80 -1.13 -19.31
N ALA A 173 -5.86 -1.06 -20.65
CA ALA A 173 -6.09 -2.24 -21.47
C ALA A 173 -4.92 -3.25 -21.34
N PRO A 174 -5.18 -4.56 -21.25
CA PRO A 174 -4.13 -5.57 -21.15
C PRO A 174 -3.21 -5.56 -22.39
N GLY A 175 -1.90 -5.58 -22.19
CA GLY A 175 -0.93 -5.67 -23.30
C GLY A 175 -0.82 -4.43 -24.19
N ALA A 176 -1.57 -3.35 -23.92
CA ALA A 176 -1.58 -2.15 -24.76
C ALA A 176 -0.39 -1.21 -24.49
N LEU A 177 0.19 -1.25 -23.29
CA LEU A 177 1.29 -0.38 -22.86
C LEU A 177 2.47 -1.20 -22.38
N ASP A 178 3.65 -0.87 -22.90
CA ASP A 178 4.90 -1.25 -22.26
C ASP A 178 4.97 -0.55 -20.89
N ASN A 179 5.20 -1.30 -19.81
CA ASN A 179 5.19 -0.80 -18.43
C ASN A 179 3.78 -0.43 -17.92
N SER A 180 2.84 -1.36 -17.96
CA SER A 180 1.55 -1.24 -17.26
C SER A 180 1.64 -1.55 -15.77
N TYR A 181 0.58 -1.27 -15.00
CA TYR A 181 0.51 -1.71 -13.60
C TYR A 181 0.53 -3.24 -13.46
N TYR A 182 -0.02 -3.97 -14.43
CA TYR A 182 0.00 -5.43 -14.46
C TYR A 182 1.43 -5.96 -14.59
N GLU A 183 2.20 -5.41 -15.53
CA GLU A 183 3.61 -5.76 -15.76
C GLU A 183 4.48 -5.43 -14.52
N ALA A 184 4.26 -4.26 -13.92
CA ALA A 184 5.01 -3.85 -12.75
C ALA A 184 4.71 -4.70 -11.51
N VAL A 185 3.44 -5.06 -11.29
CA VAL A 185 3.04 -6.00 -10.23
C VAL A 185 3.59 -7.39 -10.50
N ARG A 186 3.56 -7.89 -11.74
CA ARG A 186 4.19 -9.17 -12.11
C ARG A 186 5.69 -9.15 -11.82
N SER A 187 6.38 -8.07 -12.15
CA SER A 187 7.80 -7.87 -11.84
C SER A 187 8.07 -7.86 -10.33
N LEU A 188 7.23 -7.17 -9.55
CA LEU A 188 7.32 -7.21 -8.07
C LEU A 188 7.06 -8.60 -7.51
N MET A 189 6.05 -9.32 -8.00
CA MET A 189 5.75 -10.69 -7.58
C MET A 189 6.96 -11.61 -7.81
N ALA A 190 7.65 -11.47 -8.94
CA ALA A 190 8.88 -12.20 -9.22
C ALA A 190 10.05 -11.82 -8.28
N LEU A 191 10.16 -10.56 -7.86
CA LEU A 191 11.12 -10.17 -6.81
C LEU A 191 10.75 -10.77 -5.45
N GLN A 192 9.47 -10.77 -5.11
CA GLN A 192 8.94 -11.35 -3.87
C GLN A 192 9.05 -12.88 -3.83
N ALA A 193 9.08 -13.58 -4.97
CA ALA A 193 9.26 -15.03 -5.02
C ALA A 193 10.56 -15.51 -4.35
N ARG A 194 11.52 -14.61 -4.08
CA ARG A 194 12.78 -14.89 -3.40
C ARG A 194 12.67 -14.87 -1.87
N THR A 195 11.58 -14.37 -1.30
CA THR A 195 11.39 -14.35 0.15
C THR A 195 10.79 -15.66 0.64
N MET A 196 11.27 -16.13 1.80
CA MET A 196 10.67 -17.23 2.54
C MET A 196 9.75 -16.73 3.67
N ASN A 197 9.76 -15.42 3.93
CA ASN A 197 8.91 -14.80 4.95
C ASN A 197 7.57 -14.38 4.35
N PRO A 198 6.47 -14.45 5.13
CA PRO A 198 5.21 -13.84 4.73
C PRO A 198 5.35 -12.34 4.51
N TRP A 199 4.60 -11.81 3.56
CA TRP A 199 4.60 -10.38 3.22
C TRP A 199 3.19 -9.90 2.88
N LEU A 200 2.98 -8.58 2.87
CA LEU A 200 1.70 -7.94 2.63
C LEU A 200 1.69 -7.14 1.33
N LEU A 201 0.61 -7.29 0.56
CA LEU A 201 0.21 -6.33 -0.46
C LEU A 201 -1.02 -5.56 0.05
N LEU A 202 -0.86 -4.25 0.18
CA LEU A 202 -1.94 -3.31 0.38
C LEU A 202 -2.21 -2.65 -0.98
N LEU A 203 -3.36 -2.93 -1.57
CA LEU A 203 -3.72 -2.40 -2.89
C LEU A 203 -4.95 -1.53 -2.77
N THR A 204 -4.81 -0.25 -3.06
CA THR A 204 -5.95 0.66 -3.24
C THR A 204 -6.20 0.91 -4.72
N THR A 205 -7.45 0.74 -5.15
CA THR A 205 -7.86 0.88 -6.55
C THR A 205 -9.29 1.37 -6.68
N ARG A 206 -9.58 2.07 -7.78
CA ARG A 206 -10.94 2.30 -8.24
C ARG A 206 -11.56 1.00 -8.78
N ALA A 207 -12.86 0.83 -8.58
CA ALA A 207 -13.60 -0.37 -8.98
C ALA A 207 -14.96 -0.06 -9.64
N ASP A 208 -15.20 1.20 -10.02
CA ASP A 208 -16.37 1.65 -10.77
C ASP A 208 -16.18 1.49 -12.28
N LYS A 209 -17.29 1.34 -13.02
CA LYS A 209 -17.30 1.02 -14.45
C LYS A 209 -16.40 1.94 -15.32
N PRO A 210 -16.33 3.27 -15.11
CA PRO A 210 -15.42 4.12 -15.89
C PRO A 210 -13.94 3.84 -15.68
N ASN A 211 -13.56 3.22 -14.54
CA ASN A 211 -12.18 2.97 -14.13
C ASN A 211 -11.76 1.51 -14.30
N VAL A 212 -12.60 0.68 -14.94
CA VAL A 212 -12.30 -0.71 -15.26
C VAL A 212 -12.46 -0.89 -16.77
N ASN A 213 -11.35 -1.17 -17.44
CA ASN A 213 -11.34 -1.46 -18.87
C ASN A 213 -12.10 -2.78 -19.14
N ASP A 214 -12.92 -2.78 -20.19
CA ASP A 214 -13.78 -3.92 -20.50
C ASP A 214 -12.99 -5.19 -20.82
N GLU A 215 -11.82 -5.10 -21.47
CA GLU A 215 -10.99 -6.28 -21.76
C GLU A 215 -10.42 -6.91 -20.47
N VAL A 216 -10.04 -6.07 -19.51
CA VAL A 216 -9.63 -6.52 -18.16
C VAL A 216 -10.79 -7.24 -17.50
N LEU A 217 -11.97 -6.62 -17.48
CA LEU A 217 -13.16 -7.21 -16.89
C LEU A 217 -13.46 -8.58 -17.51
N GLN A 218 -13.43 -8.71 -18.84
CA GLN A 218 -13.67 -9.98 -19.52
C GLN A 218 -12.64 -11.07 -19.14
N VAL A 219 -11.37 -10.71 -18.96
CA VAL A 219 -10.35 -11.66 -18.44
C VAL A 219 -10.72 -12.14 -17.03
N LEU A 220 -11.10 -11.20 -16.15
CA LEU A 220 -11.48 -11.52 -14.76
C LEU A 220 -12.76 -12.37 -14.69
N LEU A 221 -13.77 -12.05 -15.51
CA LEU A 221 -15.03 -12.80 -15.61
C LEU A 221 -14.78 -14.24 -16.05
N ARG A 222 -13.96 -14.47 -17.07
CA ARG A 222 -13.60 -15.84 -17.51
C ARG A 222 -12.99 -16.66 -16.38
N LYS A 223 -12.12 -16.05 -15.58
CA LYS A 223 -11.56 -16.71 -14.40
C LYS A 223 -12.66 -16.99 -13.38
N TYR A 224 -13.54 -16.05 -13.08
CA TYR A 224 -14.67 -16.29 -12.16
C TYR A 224 -15.53 -17.48 -12.62
N ILE A 225 -15.90 -17.52 -13.91
CA ILE A 225 -16.71 -18.60 -14.52
C ILE A 225 -16.07 -19.97 -14.34
N SER A 226 -14.75 -20.09 -14.52
CA SER A 226 -14.04 -21.36 -14.27
C SER A 226 -14.27 -21.88 -12.85
N ASN A 227 -14.23 -21.04 -11.81
CA ASN A 227 -14.50 -21.54 -10.45
C ASN A 227 -15.99 -21.80 -10.18
N LEU A 228 -16.90 -21.12 -10.87
CA LEU A 228 -18.32 -21.48 -10.82
C LEU A 228 -18.52 -22.90 -11.35
N ALA A 229 -17.79 -23.30 -12.40
CA ALA A 229 -17.86 -24.65 -12.95
C ALA A 229 -17.13 -25.67 -12.04
N ASP A 230 -15.89 -25.36 -11.68
CA ASP A 230 -14.92 -26.35 -11.18
C ASP A 230 -14.86 -26.46 -9.65
N CYS A 231 -15.41 -25.50 -8.90
CA CYS A 231 -15.31 -25.45 -7.44
C CYS A 231 -16.67 -25.28 -6.77
N ALA A 232 -17.26 -26.37 -6.28
CA ALA A 232 -18.57 -26.34 -5.60
C ALA A 232 -18.63 -25.37 -4.40
N PRO A 233 -17.64 -25.34 -3.47
CA PRO A 233 -17.65 -24.36 -2.38
C PRO A 233 -17.60 -22.90 -2.85
N PHE A 234 -16.93 -22.61 -3.97
CA PHE A 234 -16.90 -21.28 -4.57
C PHE A 234 -18.26 -20.91 -5.14
N ARG A 235 -18.88 -21.82 -5.92
CA ARG A 235 -20.22 -21.63 -6.49
C ARG A 235 -21.27 -21.40 -5.40
N GLU A 236 -21.26 -22.21 -4.34
CA GLU A 236 -22.17 -22.04 -3.20
C GLU A 236 -21.98 -20.69 -2.51
N ALA A 237 -20.73 -20.30 -2.21
CA ALA A 237 -20.47 -19.00 -1.60
C ALA A 237 -20.86 -17.82 -2.52
N SER A 238 -20.62 -17.95 -3.82
CA SER A 238 -21.01 -16.96 -4.82
C SER A 238 -22.52 -16.76 -4.88
N ARG A 239 -23.29 -17.85 -4.85
CA ARG A 239 -24.75 -17.81 -4.73
C ARG A 239 -25.19 -17.15 -3.42
N ASP A 240 -24.66 -17.62 -2.29
CA ASP A 240 -25.13 -17.18 -0.96
C ASP A 240 -24.85 -15.69 -0.67
N PHE A 241 -23.73 -15.15 -1.18
CA PHE A 241 -23.34 -13.76 -0.91
C PHE A 241 -23.71 -12.78 -2.03
N PHE A 242 -23.75 -13.23 -3.28
CA PHE A 242 -23.89 -12.34 -4.44
C PHE A 242 -25.02 -12.74 -5.40
N ASP A 243 -25.74 -13.83 -5.15
CA ASP A 243 -26.78 -14.37 -6.04
C ASP A 243 -26.25 -14.70 -7.44
N ILE A 244 -24.97 -15.13 -7.52
CA ILE A 244 -24.29 -15.48 -8.77
C ILE A 244 -23.95 -16.96 -8.76
N GLU A 245 -24.65 -17.77 -9.55
CA GLU A 245 -24.39 -19.21 -9.68
C GLU A 245 -24.03 -19.62 -11.13
N THR A 246 -24.33 -18.78 -12.12
CA THR A 246 -24.14 -19.06 -13.55
C THR A 246 -23.35 -17.96 -14.26
N ALA A 247 -22.86 -18.25 -15.46
CA ALA A 247 -22.20 -17.26 -16.31
C ALA A 247 -23.14 -16.09 -16.68
N ASP A 248 -24.42 -16.37 -16.95
CA ASP A 248 -25.41 -15.33 -17.28
C ASP A 248 -25.69 -14.42 -16.09
N ALA A 249 -25.85 -14.99 -14.89
CA ALA A 249 -26.01 -14.22 -13.66
C ALA A 249 -24.79 -13.34 -13.37
N LEU A 250 -23.58 -13.87 -13.61
CA LEU A 250 -22.34 -13.13 -13.45
C LEU A 250 -22.26 -11.93 -14.42
N ASN A 251 -22.57 -12.14 -15.70
CA ASN A 251 -22.58 -11.06 -16.69
C ASN A 251 -23.61 -9.98 -16.34
N ALA A 252 -24.83 -10.39 -15.96
CA ALA A 252 -25.87 -9.47 -15.53
C ALA A 252 -25.45 -8.65 -14.28
N ALA A 253 -24.78 -9.28 -13.31
CA ALA A 253 -24.25 -8.59 -12.15
C ALA A 253 -23.17 -7.57 -12.53
N ALA A 254 -22.26 -7.93 -13.44
CA ALA A 254 -21.17 -7.06 -13.89
C ALA A 254 -21.65 -5.81 -14.66
N ASP A 255 -22.87 -5.83 -15.20
CA ASP A 255 -23.50 -4.68 -15.86
C ASP A 255 -24.17 -3.70 -14.88
N THR A 256 -24.31 -4.08 -13.61
CA THR A 256 -24.81 -3.19 -12.55
C THR A 256 -23.67 -2.63 -11.71
N PRO A 257 -23.71 -1.37 -11.24
CA PRO A 257 -22.67 -0.83 -10.36
C PRO A 257 -22.45 -1.70 -9.11
N THR A 258 -23.52 -2.03 -8.41
CA THR A 258 -23.49 -2.83 -7.17
C THR A 258 -22.93 -4.24 -7.37
N GLY A 259 -23.22 -4.88 -8.51
CA GLY A 259 -22.71 -6.22 -8.83
C GLY A 259 -21.29 -6.20 -9.41
N LEU A 260 -20.91 -5.15 -10.15
CA LEU A 260 -19.57 -5.00 -10.72
C LEU A 260 -18.49 -5.02 -9.65
N LEU A 261 -18.70 -4.28 -8.55
CA LEU A 261 -17.72 -4.17 -7.47
C LEU A 261 -17.26 -5.55 -6.93
N PRO A 262 -18.13 -6.41 -6.38
CA PRO A 262 -17.72 -7.71 -5.86
C PRO A 262 -17.17 -8.65 -6.94
N VAL A 263 -17.66 -8.55 -8.17
CA VAL A 263 -17.18 -9.35 -9.32
C VAL A 263 -15.74 -8.96 -9.67
N PHE A 264 -15.47 -7.66 -9.82
CA PHE A 264 -14.14 -7.13 -10.11
C PHE A 264 -13.14 -7.49 -9.01
N LEU A 265 -13.48 -7.24 -7.74
CA LEU A 265 -12.59 -7.52 -6.60
C LEU A 265 -12.30 -9.03 -6.46
N THR A 266 -13.31 -9.89 -6.64
CA THR A 266 -13.11 -11.34 -6.60
C THR A 266 -12.23 -11.81 -7.74
N GLY A 267 -12.48 -11.34 -8.96
CA GLY A 267 -11.64 -11.64 -10.12
C GLY A 267 -10.19 -11.18 -9.93
N LEU A 268 -9.99 -9.97 -9.40
CA LEU A 268 -8.66 -9.44 -9.10
C LEU A 268 -7.92 -10.28 -8.05
N CYS A 269 -8.61 -10.69 -6.97
CA CYS A 269 -8.03 -11.58 -5.97
C CYS A 269 -7.62 -12.93 -6.58
N LYS A 270 -8.44 -13.48 -7.48
CA LYS A 270 -8.11 -14.69 -8.22
C LYS A 270 -6.86 -14.54 -9.09
N TRP A 271 -6.69 -13.39 -9.73
CA TRP A 271 -5.48 -13.12 -10.50
C TRP A 271 -4.23 -13.16 -9.61
N PHE A 272 -4.27 -12.56 -8.42
CA PHE A 272 -3.19 -12.67 -7.44
C PHE A 272 -2.94 -14.11 -6.95
N VAL A 273 -4.00 -14.86 -6.67
CA VAL A 273 -3.90 -16.29 -6.29
C VAL A 273 -3.20 -17.07 -7.40
N ALA A 274 -3.64 -16.91 -8.66
CA ALA A 274 -3.05 -17.62 -9.79
C ALA A 274 -1.56 -17.33 -9.94
N MET A 275 -1.15 -16.05 -9.92
CA MET A 275 0.27 -15.68 -10.00
C MET A 275 1.10 -16.24 -8.84
N ALA A 276 0.56 -16.20 -7.61
CA ALA A 276 1.27 -16.68 -6.44
C ALA A 276 1.45 -18.21 -6.42
N LEU A 277 0.48 -18.96 -6.97
CA LEU A 277 0.58 -20.41 -7.09
C LEU A 277 1.56 -20.85 -8.18
N GLU A 278 1.86 -19.99 -9.16
CA GLU A 278 2.91 -20.23 -10.17
C GLU A 278 4.34 -20.08 -9.61
N HIS A 279 4.52 -19.51 -8.40
CA HIS A 279 5.82 -19.42 -7.76
C HIS A 279 6.41 -20.81 -7.42
N GLN A 280 7.74 -20.86 -7.26
CA GLN A 280 8.46 -22.06 -6.84
C GLN A 280 9.32 -21.73 -5.60
N PRO A 281 8.93 -22.16 -4.38
CA PRO A 281 7.71 -22.91 -4.08
C PRO A 281 6.43 -22.05 -4.23
N PRO A 282 5.24 -22.67 -4.41
CA PRO A 282 3.97 -21.96 -4.47
C PRO A 282 3.77 -21.07 -3.25
N THR A 283 3.12 -19.92 -3.45
CA THR A 283 2.80 -18.99 -2.38
C THR A 283 1.29 -18.97 -2.17
N THR A 284 0.85 -19.17 -0.93
CA THR A 284 -0.58 -19.02 -0.59
C THR A 284 -0.94 -17.55 -0.42
N VAL A 285 -2.15 -17.20 -0.82
CA VAL A 285 -2.67 -15.84 -0.70
C VAL A 285 -3.92 -15.83 0.16
N GLU A 286 -3.95 -14.94 1.15
CA GLU A 286 -5.12 -14.72 1.99
C GLU A 286 -5.55 -13.25 1.89
N LEU A 287 -6.78 -13.01 1.41
CA LEU A 287 -7.41 -11.70 1.55
C LEU A 287 -7.85 -11.50 3.01
N ARG A 288 -7.15 -10.60 3.71
CA ARG A 288 -7.30 -10.35 5.15
C ARG A 288 -8.45 -9.42 5.46
N SER A 289 -8.56 -8.34 4.70
CA SER A 289 -9.56 -7.31 4.88
C SER A 289 -9.79 -6.53 3.58
N VAL A 290 -11.01 -6.00 3.45
CA VAL A 290 -11.43 -5.14 2.34
C VAL A 290 -12.16 -3.95 2.93
N PHE A 291 -11.66 -2.75 2.65
CA PHE A 291 -12.24 -1.50 3.09
C PHE A 291 -12.58 -0.68 1.85
N GLY A 292 -13.69 0.04 1.86
CA GLY A 292 -14.09 0.92 0.77
C GLY A 292 -14.54 2.28 1.29
N TYR A 293 -14.40 3.31 0.49
CA TYR A 293 -15.03 4.61 0.70
C TYR A 293 -15.29 5.30 -0.62
N ARG A 294 -16.12 6.35 -0.59
CA ARG A 294 -16.48 7.13 -1.77
C ARG A 294 -15.54 8.30 -1.98
N VAL A 295 -15.07 8.45 -3.21
CA VAL A 295 -14.40 9.64 -3.74
C VAL A 295 -15.32 10.38 -4.69
N ASP A 296 -16.04 9.66 -5.56
CA ASP A 296 -17.13 10.22 -6.35
C ASP A 296 -18.41 10.32 -5.49
N THR A 297 -18.90 11.54 -5.29
CA THR A 297 -20.12 11.81 -4.53
C THR A 297 -21.38 11.27 -5.20
N SER A 298 -21.33 10.98 -6.51
CA SER A 298 -22.43 10.38 -7.27
C SER A 298 -22.43 8.84 -7.23
N ALA A 299 -21.38 8.22 -6.68
CA ALA A 299 -21.29 6.78 -6.60
C ALA A 299 -22.35 6.19 -5.64
N GLN A 300 -23.00 5.11 -6.09
CA GLN A 300 -24.02 4.39 -5.31
C GLN A 300 -23.43 3.57 -4.16
N HIS A 301 -22.17 3.18 -4.28
CA HIS A 301 -21.42 2.38 -3.33
C HIS A 301 -19.97 2.88 -3.29
N GLU A 302 -19.13 2.23 -2.50
CA GLU A 302 -17.70 2.53 -2.39
C GLU A 302 -17.03 2.38 -3.77
N ASP A 303 -16.42 3.44 -4.31
CA ASP A 303 -15.76 3.44 -5.62
C ASP A 303 -14.24 3.32 -5.50
N LEU A 304 -13.67 3.66 -4.35
CA LEU A 304 -12.26 3.46 -4.02
C LEU A 304 -12.12 2.39 -2.94
N ILE A 305 -11.44 1.29 -3.28
CA ILE A 305 -11.34 0.09 -2.46
C ILE A 305 -9.90 -0.16 -2.06
N SER A 306 -9.67 -0.55 -0.81
CA SER A 306 -8.39 -1.02 -0.30
C SER A 306 -8.45 -2.49 0.10
N LEU A 307 -7.59 -3.30 -0.51
CA LEU A 307 -7.42 -4.73 -0.29
C LEU A 307 -6.13 -4.96 0.50
N ALA A 308 -6.21 -5.77 1.56
CA ALA A 308 -5.03 -6.27 2.26
C ALA A 308 -4.86 -7.77 2.00
N LEU A 309 -3.83 -8.15 1.25
CA LEU A 309 -3.52 -9.52 0.87
C LEU A 309 -2.23 -9.96 1.57
N LYS A 310 -2.30 -11.07 2.32
CA LYS A 310 -1.13 -11.71 2.91
C LYS A 310 -0.65 -12.84 2.00
N PHE A 311 0.61 -12.78 1.62
CA PHE A 311 1.29 -13.82 0.86
C PHE A 311 2.15 -14.63 1.82
N THR A 312 2.00 -15.94 1.82
CA THR A 312 2.77 -16.86 2.68
C THR A 312 3.44 -17.91 1.80
N PRO A 313 4.77 -17.81 1.60
CA PRO A 313 5.53 -18.84 0.88
C PRO A 313 5.31 -20.21 1.52
N THR A 314 5.05 -21.23 0.70
CA THR A 314 4.88 -22.60 1.19
C THR A 314 6.21 -23.33 1.23
N PHE A 315 6.24 -24.44 1.97
CA PHE A 315 7.34 -25.40 1.91
C PHE A 315 6.87 -26.63 1.14
N VAL A 316 6.66 -26.46 -0.16
CA VAL A 316 6.38 -27.57 -1.07
C VAL A 316 7.69 -27.98 -1.74
N PRO A 317 8.19 -29.21 -1.53
CA PRO A 317 9.38 -29.70 -2.21
C PRO A 317 9.18 -29.65 -3.72
N ALA A 318 10.22 -29.27 -4.46
CA ALA A 318 10.20 -29.41 -5.91
C ALA A 318 9.97 -30.88 -6.27
N GLY A 319 9.08 -31.14 -7.24
CA GLY A 319 8.90 -32.47 -7.79
C GLY A 319 10.22 -32.95 -8.41
N ASP A 320 10.54 -34.24 -8.24
CA ASP A 320 11.71 -34.81 -8.92
C ASP A 320 11.41 -34.93 -10.42
N PRO A 321 12.08 -34.15 -11.28
CA PRO A 321 11.82 -34.17 -12.73
C PRO A 321 12.14 -35.52 -13.37
N MET A 322 13.00 -36.34 -12.74
CA MET A 322 13.39 -37.66 -13.23
C MET A 322 12.54 -38.78 -12.61
N GLY A 323 11.67 -38.46 -11.64
CA GLY A 323 10.80 -39.44 -10.98
C GLY A 323 11.53 -40.53 -10.19
N LEU A 324 12.78 -40.29 -9.79
CA LEU A 324 13.56 -41.19 -8.95
C LEU A 324 13.12 -41.13 -7.49
N ALA A 325 12.72 -39.95 -7.02
CA ALA A 325 12.14 -39.72 -5.71
C ALA A 325 10.61 -39.61 -5.82
N ASN A 326 9.91 -40.46 -5.07
CA ASN A 326 8.45 -40.42 -4.98
C ASN A 326 8.04 -39.61 -3.74
N HIS A 327 7.91 -38.30 -3.91
CA HIS A 327 7.33 -37.44 -2.89
C HIS A 327 6.01 -36.86 -3.40
N PRO A 328 4.86 -37.22 -2.80
CA PRO A 328 3.59 -36.62 -3.15
C PRO A 328 3.62 -35.13 -2.76
N VAL A 329 3.44 -34.27 -3.77
CA VAL A 329 3.36 -32.82 -3.60
C VAL A 329 1.91 -32.44 -3.40
N ALA A 330 1.56 -31.99 -2.18
CA ALA A 330 0.25 -31.40 -1.91
C ALA A 330 0.30 -29.89 -2.24
N ALA A 331 -0.10 -29.53 -3.45
CA ALA A 331 -0.20 -28.13 -3.85
C ALA A 331 -1.39 -27.44 -3.15
N PRO A 332 -1.31 -26.13 -2.86
CA PRO A 332 -2.46 -25.40 -2.36
C PRO A 332 -3.62 -25.41 -3.36
N ASP A 333 -4.84 -25.58 -2.86
CA ASP A 333 -6.05 -25.60 -3.67
C ASP A 333 -6.52 -24.19 -4.03
N GLU A 334 -6.44 -23.84 -5.32
CA GLU A 334 -6.89 -22.55 -5.85
C GLU A 334 -8.35 -22.28 -5.52
N GLY A 335 -9.22 -23.30 -5.66
CA GLY A 335 -10.65 -23.15 -5.45
C GLY A 335 -10.96 -22.70 -4.03
N THR A 336 -10.37 -23.35 -3.03
CA THR A 336 -10.49 -22.98 -1.62
C THR A 336 -9.96 -21.58 -1.33
N LEU A 337 -8.81 -21.18 -1.89
CA LEU A 337 -8.25 -19.84 -1.70
C LEU A 337 -9.17 -18.77 -2.30
N ALA A 338 -9.68 -19.00 -3.51
CA ALA A 338 -10.64 -18.15 -4.17
C ALA A 338 -11.96 -18.04 -3.40
N THR A 339 -12.48 -19.14 -2.85
CA THR A 339 -13.70 -19.14 -2.01
C THR A 339 -13.50 -18.27 -0.77
N ARG A 340 -12.34 -18.35 -0.11
CA ARG A 340 -12.03 -17.52 1.06
C ARG A 340 -11.95 -16.03 0.68
N ALA A 341 -11.33 -15.71 -0.45
CA ALA A 341 -11.27 -14.34 -0.96
C ALA A 341 -12.69 -13.80 -1.25
N LEU A 342 -13.52 -14.56 -1.95
CA LEU A 342 -14.93 -14.21 -2.22
C LEU A 342 -15.69 -13.89 -0.93
N LYS A 343 -15.62 -14.80 0.05
CA LYS A 343 -16.26 -14.61 1.37
C LYS A 343 -15.75 -13.37 2.10
N ARG A 344 -14.49 -12.98 1.89
CA ARG A 344 -13.93 -11.76 2.47
C ARG A 344 -14.39 -10.50 1.75
N VAL A 345 -14.48 -10.52 0.41
CA VAL A 345 -15.05 -9.42 -0.39
C VAL A 345 -16.49 -9.13 0.03
N ALA A 346 -17.28 -10.18 0.28
CA ALA A 346 -18.65 -10.04 0.79
C ALA A 346 -18.73 -9.36 2.16
N LYS A 347 -17.68 -9.46 2.98
CA LYS A 347 -17.57 -8.85 4.32
C LYS A 347 -16.78 -7.54 4.32
N ARG A 348 -16.72 -6.85 3.17
CA ARG A 348 -16.06 -5.53 3.07
C ARG A 348 -16.67 -4.53 4.05
N ILE A 349 -15.85 -3.58 4.48
CA ILE A 349 -16.24 -2.50 5.38
C ILE A 349 -16.37 -1.21 4.59
N ASP A 350 -17.55 -0.62 4.62
CA ASP A 350 -17.79 0.75 4.18
C ASP A 350 -17.31 1.72 5.28
N ALA A 351 -16.18 2.38 5.03
CA ALA A 351 -15.59 3.34 5.95
C ALA A 351 -16.44 4.61 6.09
N ASP A 352 -17.12 5.06 5.04
CA ASP A 352 -18.00 6.22 5.12
C ASP A 352 -19.19 5.92 6.04
N LYS A 353 -19.82 4.74 5.86
CA LYS A 353 -20.89 4.28 6.74
C LYS A 353 -20.41 4.16 8.19
N LYS A 354 -19.22 3.58 8.42
CA LYS A 354 -18.68 3.45 9.78
C LYS A 354 -18.45 4.78 10.48
N LEU A 355 -17.94 5.78 9.77
CA LEU A 355 -17.72 7.12 10.33
C LEU A 355 -19.03 7.90 10.49
N ALA A 356 -20.04 7.64 9.65
CA ALA A 356 -21.36 8.25 9.81
C ALA A 356 -22.13 7.70 11.03
N GLU A 357 -21.99 6.40 11.30
CA GLU A 357 -22.67 5.71 12.41
C GLU A 357 -22.00 5.92 13.78
N ASP A 358 -20.69 6.20 13.81
CA ASP A 358 -19.90 6.37 15.04
C ASP A 358 -19.22 7.76 15.06
N GLY A 359 -19.90 8.72 15.70
CA GLY A 359 -19.43 10.11 15.80
C GLY A 359 -18.14 10.27 16.59
N GLU A 360 -17.90 9.44 17.62
CA GLU A 360 -16.65 9.47 18.38
C GLU A 360 -15.47 8.99 17.54
N LEU A 361 -15.67 7.87 16.81
CA LEU A 361 -14.67 7.38 15.86
C LEU A 361 -14.40 8.41 14.78
N HIS A 362 -15.43 9.06 14.24
CA HIS A 362 -15.26 10.11 13.24
C HIS A 362 -14.41 11.26 13.78
N GLN A 363 -14.72 11.74 14.98
CA GLN A 363 -13.95 12.81 15.61
C GLN A 363 -12.49 12.40 15.86
N ARG A 364 -12.24 11.17 16.32
CA ARG A 364 -10.87 10.63 16.45
C ARG A 364 -10.13 10.61 15.12
N MET A 365 -10.79 10.25 14.03
CA MET A 365 -10.17 10.25 12.69
C MET A 365 -9.89 11.66 12.18
N ILE A 366 -10.75 12.64 12.48
CA ILE A 366 -10.50 14.06 12.20
C ILE A 366 -9.25 14.52 12.95
N ASP A 367 -9.20 14.29 14.26
CA ASP A 367 -8.08 14.76 15.10
C ASP A 367 -6.77 14.04 14.75
N ALA A 368 -6.81 12.74 14.42
CA ALA A 368 -5.64 12.01 13.94
C ALA A 368 -5.14 12.54 12.58
N THR A 369 -6.05 12.88 11.66
CA THR A 369 -5.66 13.46 10.36
C THR A 369 -5.10 14.87 10.52
N ALA A 370 -5.73 15.70 11.35
CA ALA A 370 -5.26 17.01 11.73
C ALA A 370 -3.83 16.98 12.29
N HIS A 371 -3.57 16.06 13.24
CA HIS A 371 -2.24 15.87 13.79
C HIS A 371 -1.22 15.48 12.70
N LEU A 372 -1.57 14.50 11.85
CA LEU A 372 -0.70 14.04 10.77
C LEU A 372 -0.38 15.12 9.74
N LEU A 373 -1.37 15.96 9.41
CA LEU A 373 -1.20 17.12 8.54
C LEU A 373 -0.32 18.20 9.19
N GLY A 374 -0.45 18.43 10.49
CA GLY A 374 0.43 19.32 11.25
C GLY A 374 1.91 18.88 11.16
N LEU A 375 2.18 17.56 11.25
CA LEU A 375 3.52 17.00 11.03
C LEU A 375 4.07 17.24 9.62
N ALA A 376 3.20 17.53 8.65
CA ALA A 376 3.54 17.87 7.27
C ALA A 376 3.36 19.37 6.98
N ARG A 377 3.43 20.24 8.00
CA ARG A 377 3.40 21.72 7.87
C ARG A 377 2.08 22.29 7.34
N TYR A 378 0.96 21.58 7.47
CA TYR A 378 -0.36 22.14 7.17
C TYR A 378 -0.91 22.94 8.36
N ASP A 379 -1.77 23.91 8.07
CA ASP A 379 -2.56 24.61 9.09
C ASP A 379 -3.70 23.71 9.59
N VAL A 380 -3.59 23.28 10.84
CA VAL A 380 -4.56 22.40 11.49
C VAL A 380 -5.92 23.08 11.72
N ALA A 381 -5.93 24.38 12.01
CA ALA A 381 -7.17 25.12 12.21
C ALA A 381 -7.90 25.28 10.86
N ALA A 382 -7.18 25.66 9.81
CA ALA A 382 -7.72 25.75 8.46
C ALA A 382 -8.26 24.39 7.96
N TYR A 383 -7.61 23.28 8.32
CA TYR A 383 -8.09 21.94 7.99
C TYR A 383 -9.46 21.64 8.60
N LYS A 384 -9.66 21.99 9.88
CA LYS A 384 -10.94 21.77 10.57
C LYS A 384 -12.07 22.61 9.97
N VAL A 385 -11.77 23.83 9.52
CA VAL A 385 -12.72 24.67 8.78
C VAL A 385 -13.02 24.07 7.40
N TRP A 386 -12.01 23.62 6.67
CA TRP A 386 -12.17 23.01 5.34
C TRP A 386 -13.13 21.81 5.37
N LEU A 387 -13.06 20.96 6.38
CA LEU A 387 -13.98 19.82 6.54
C LEU A 387 -15.45 20.21 6.70
N GLN A 388 -15.74 21.41 7.21
CA GLN A 388 -17.12 21.90 7.37
C GLN A 388 -17.70 22.46 6.07
N THR A 389 -16.82 22.89 5.15
CA THR A 389 -17.20 23.53 3.89
C THR A 389 -17.28 22.57 2.69
N ALA A 390 -16.83 21.33 2.87
CA ALA A 390 -16.49 20.41 1.78
C ALA A 390 -17.35 19.14 1.72
#